data_AF-A0A7C5KM27-F1
#
_entry.id   AF-A0A7C5KM27-F1
#
_cell.length_a   1.000
_cell.length_b   1.000
_cell.length_c   1.000
_cell.angle_alpha   90.00
_cell.angle_beta   90.00
_cell.angle_gamma   90.00
#
_symmetry.space_group_name_H-M   'P 1'
#
loop_
_entity.id
_entity.type
_entity.pdbx_description
1 polymer ?
#
loop_
_entity_poly.entity_id
_entity_poly.type
_entity_poly.pdbx_seq_one_letter_code
_entity_poly.pdbx_strand_id
1 'polypeptide(L)'
;MKIRRLILPALLCFAMSSCATNHLLRWSRGEQSLYPQPGEDAAPYVIPAGTVLALPVTAAWDLLTFPFQYLWDVHPFGPTMAPGSPETDHVSDQ
;
A
#
# COMPACT_ATOMS: atom_id res chain seq x y z
N MET A 1 -9.18 -37.55 0.51
CA MET A 1 -8.18 -36.51 0.18
C MET A 1 -8.89 -35.18 -0.17
N LYS A 2 -9.15 -34.31 0.82
CA LYS A 2 -9.84 -33.00 0.62
C LYS A 2 -9.02 -31.78 1.09
N ILE A 3 -7.77 -31.97 1.49
CA ILE A 3 -6.93 -30.92 2.09
C ILE A 3 -6.38 -29.93 1.05
N ARG A 4 -6.23 -30.34 -0.23
CA ARG A 4 -5.63 -29.48 -1.27
C ARG A 4 -6.47 -28.25 -1.68
N ARG A 5 -7.77 -28.20 -1.38
CA ARG A 5 -8.63 -27.07 -1.78
C ARG A 5 -8.61 -25.87 -0.81
N LEU A 6 -8.14 -26.06 0.42
CA LEU A 6 -8.09 -25.01 1.44
C LEU A 6 -6.75 -24.28 1.53
N ILE A 7 -5.68 -24.86 0.98
CA ILE A 7 -4.34 -24.25 1.01
C ILE A 7 -4.26 -23.04 0.06
N LEU A 8 -4.95 -23.10 -1.10
CA LEU A 8 -4.92 -22.03 -2.10
C LEU A 8 -5.50 -20.69 -1.60
N PRO A 9 -6.68 -20.62 -0.94
CA PRO A 9 -7.19 -19.34 -0.43
C PRO A 9 -6.38 -18.82 0.78
N ALA A 10 -5.84 -19.71 1.62
CA ALA A 10 -5.04 -19.30 2.78
C ALA A 10 -3.69 -18.68 2.37
N LEU A 11 -3.06 -19.21 1.32
CA LEU A 11 -1.84 -18.63 0.74
C LEU A 11 -2.11 -17.25 0.12
N LEU A 12 -3.30 -17.06 -0.47
CA LEU A 12 -3.75 -15.78 -1.00
C LEU A 12 -3.91 -14.72 0.10
N CYS A 13 -4.40 -15.12 1.29
CA CYS A 13 -4.55 -14.21 2.42
C CYS A 13 -3.21 -13.85 3.08
N PHE A 14 -2.24 -14.77 3.12
CA PHE A 14 -0.90 -14.49 3.65
C PHE A 14 -0.05 -13.61 2.71
N ALA A 15 -0.36 -13.59 1.42
CA ALA A 15 0.23 -12.62 0.50
C ALA A 15 -0.25 -11.18 0.74
N MET A 16 -1.28 -10.94 1.57
CA MET A 16 -1.79 -9.59 1.86
C MET A 16 -1.00 -8.82 2.93
N SER A 17 0.09 -9.38 3.47
CA SER A 17 1.18 -8.57 4.04
C SER A 17 2.07 -7.96 2.94
N SER A 18 1.60 -7.93 1.70
CA SER A 18 2.24 -7.26 0.59
C SER A 18 2.17 -5.75 0.71
N CYS A 19 3.24 -5.16 0.25
CA CYS A 19 3.59 -3.78 0.49
C CYS A 19 2.81 -2.80 -0.40
N ALA A 20 2.62 -3.06 -1.70
CA ALA A 20 2.04 -2.03 -2.58
C ALA A 20 0.53 -1.85 -2.37
N THR A 21 -0.23 -2.95 -2.29
CA THR A 21 -1.68 -2.87 -2.04
C THR A 21 -1.97 -2.30 -0.65
N ASN A 22 -1.20 -2.70 0.37
CA ASN A 22 -1.37 -2.15 1.71
C ASN A 22 -1.03 -0.65 1.76
N HIS A 23 0.04 -0.20 1.10
CA HIS A 23 0.36 1.24 1.00
C HIS A 23 -0.73 2.02 0.27
N LEU A 24 -1.33 1.47 -0.79
CA LEU A 24 -2.46 2.09 -1.48
C LEU A 24 -3.69 2.21 -0.55
N LEU A 25 -3.99 1.17 0.23
CA LEU A 25 -5.11 1.18 1.18
C LEU A 25 -4.88 2.14 2.35
N ARG A 26 -3.64 2.32 2.80
CA ARG A 26 -3.28 3.31 3.83
C ARG A 26 -3.39 4.73 3.27
N TRP A 27 -2.86 4.96 2.07
CA TRP A 27 -3.02 6.25 1.37
C TRP A 27 -4.50 6.60 1.18
N SER A 28 -5.34 5.63 0.81
CA SER A 28 -6.78 5.88 0.59
C SER A 28 -7.56 6.16 1.88
N ARG A 29 -7.00 5.84 3.05
CA ARG A 29 -7.55 6.21 4.36
C ARG A 29 -7.04 7.55 4.86
N GLY A 30 -6.20 8.25 4.09
CA GLY A 30 -5.57 9.49 4.54
C GLY A 30 -4.43 9.26 5.53
N GLU A 31 -3.93 8.03 5.68
CA GLU A 31 -2.74 7.79 6.51
C GLU A 31 -1.51 8.43 5.85
N GLN A 32 -0.50 8.72 6.67
CA GLN A 32 0.80 9.19 6.19
C GLN A 32 1.30 8.23 5.10
N SER A 33 1.80 8.75 3.99
CA SER A 33 2.24 7.93 2.86
C SER A 33 3.33 8.67 2.08
N LEU A 34 4.09 7.96 1.26
CA LEU A 34 5.11 8.56 0.38
C LEU A 34 4.47 9.35 -0.78
N TYR A 35 3.19 9.10 -1.06
CA TYR A 35 2.45 9.79 -2.10
C TYR A 35 1.77 11.02 -1.53
N PRO A 36 1.84 12.17 -2.22
CA PRO A 36 1.15 13.37 -1.77
C PRO A 36 -0.36 13.11 -1.69
N GLN A 37 -0.99 13.63 -0.64
CA GLN A 37 -2.44 13.64 -0.51
C GLN A 37 -3.01 14.76 -1.40
N PRO A 38 -4.13 14.53 -2.10
CA PRO A 38 -4.83 15.59 -2.81
C PRO A 38 -5.36 16.64 -1.82
N GLY A 39 -5.51 17.89 -2.28
CA GLY A 39 -6.14 18.94 -1.48
C GLY A 39 -7.59 18.60 -1.10
N GLU A 40 -8.10 19.20 -0.02
CA GLU A 40 -9.40 18.88 0.59
C GLU A 40 -10.56 18.87 -0.40
N ASP A 41 -10.61 19.84 -1.32
CA ASP A 41 -11.66 19.94 -2.33
C ASP A 41 -11.65 18.79 -3.35
N ALA A 42 -10.47 18.22 -3.63
CA ALA A 42 -10.27 17.18 -4.64
C ALA A 42 -10.24 15.76 -4.04
N ALA A 43 -9.91 15.64 -2.75
CA ALA A 43 -9.85 14.38 -2.01
C ALA A 43 -11.05 13.44 -2.21
N PRO A 44 -12.33 13.89 -2.15
CA PRO A 44 -13.48 12.99 -2.28
C PRO A 44 -13.61 12.33 -3.65
N TYR A 45 -12.92 12.84 -4.67
CA TYR A 45 -12.94 12.29 -6.03
C TYR A 45 -11.64 11.57 -6.38
N VAL A 46 -10.50 12.18 -6.04
CA VAL A 46 -9.18 11.67 -6.41
C VAL A 46 -8.84 10.39 -5.65
N ILE A 47 -9.14 10.32 -4.35
CA ILE A 47 -8.84 9.14 -3.53
C ILE A 47 -9.57 7.89 -4.04
N PRO A 48 -10.90 7.88 -4.21
CA PRO A 48 -11.60 6.70 -4.70
C PRO A 48 -11.21 6.33 -6.14
N ALA A 49 -11.09 7.32 -7.04
CA ALA A 49 -10.69 7.06 -8.42
C ALA A 49 -9.26 6.48 -8.49
N GLY A 50 -8.32 7.08 -7.78
CA GLY A 50 -6.94 6.61 -7.68
C GLY A 50 -6.85 5.21 -7.10
N THR A 51 -7.62 4.92 -6.05
CA THR A 51 -7.66 3.59 -5.43
C THR A 51 -8.18 2.54 -6.41
N VAL A 52 -9.31 2.77 -7.07
CA VAL A 52 -9.90 1.80 -8.02
C VAL A 52 -8.97 1.54 -9.21
N LEU A 53 -8.33 2.59 -9.73
CA LEU A 53 -7.40 2.47 -10.87
C LEU A 53 -6.08 1.78 -10.49
N ALA A 54 -5.54 2.05 -9.30
CA ALA A 54 -4.26 1.52 -8.86
C ALA A 54 -4.36 0.12 -8.22
N LEU A 55 -5.52 -0.29 -7.71
CA LEU A 55 -5.72 -1.60 -7.08
C LEU A 55 -5.30 -2.79 -7.97
N PRO A 56 -5.71 -2.91 -9.24
CA PRO A 56 -5.30 -4.05 -10.06
C PRO A 56 -3.79 -4.08 -10.32
N VAL A 57 -3.16 -2.91 -10.48
CA VAL A 57 -1.71 -2.80 -10.72
C VAL A 57 -0.93 -3.20 -9.47
N THR A 58 -1.33 -2.68 -8.31
CA THR A 58 -0.68 -3.00 -7.02
C THR A 58 -0.86 -4.47 -6.65
N ALA A 59 -2.05 -5.05 -6.87
CA ALA A 59 -2.29 -6.48 -6.66
C ALA A 59 -1.44 -7.36 -7.59
N ALA A 60 -1.31 -6.99 -8.88
CA ALA A 60 -0.46 -7.71 -9.81
C ALA A 60 1.03 -7.60 -9.45
N TRP A 61 1.46 -6.42 -8.99
CA TRP A 61 2.83 -6.20 -8.52
C TRP A 61 3.15 -7.04 -7.29
N ASP A 62 2.23 -7.07 -6.33
CA ASP A 62 2.36 -7.88 -5.13
C ASP A 62 2.45 -9.37 -5.48
N LEU A 63 1.61 -9.86 -6.40
CA LEU A 63 1.67 -11.25 -6.90
C LEU A 63 3.01 -11.56 -7.59
N LEU A 64 3.51 -10.64 -8.42
CA LEU A 64 4.76 -10.81 -9.16
C LEU A 64 5.98 -10.79 -8.23
N THR A 65 5.95 -9.95 -7.20
CA THR A 65 7.08 -9.76 -6.28
C THR A 65 7.04 -10.72 -5.08
N PHE A 66 5.89 -11.34 -4.78
CA PHE A 66 5.73 -12.31 -3.70
C PHE A 66 6.82 -13.40 -3.63
N PRO A 67 7.18 -14.13 -4.72
CA PRO A 67 8.23 -15.13 -4.64
C PRO A 67 9.59 -14.55 -4.27
N PHE A 68 9.89 -13.31 -4.68
CA PHE A 68 11.14 -12.64 -4.34
C PHE A 68 11.15 -12.17 -2.88
N GLN A 69 10.03 -11.63 -2.40
CA GLN A 69 9.88 -11.25 -1.00
C GLN A 69 10.01 -12.48 -0.08
N TYR A 70 9.42 -13.62 -0.48
CA TYR A 70 9.49 -14.86 0.27
C TYR A 70 10.90 -15.48 0.27
N LEU A 71 11.60 -15.44 -0.86
CA LEU A 71 12.92 -16.07 -0.98
C LEU A 71 14.05 -15.23 -0.39
N TRP A 72 13.98 -13.91 -0.49
CA TRP A 72 15.04 -13.00 -0.05
C TRP A 72 14.72 -12.23 1.23
N ASP A 73 13.52 -12.37 1.79
CA ASP A 73 13.02 -11.60 2.95
C ASP A 73 13.18 -10.08 2.77
N VAL A 74 13.14 -9.62 1.51
CA VAL A 74 13.23 -8.19 1.16
C VAL A 74 11.83 -7.64 1.07
N HIS A 75 11.50 -6.70 1.97
CA HIS A 75 10.25 -5.97 2.01
C HIS A 75 10.48 -4.54 1.52
N PRO A 76 10.37 -4.24 0.21
CA PRO A 76 10.87 -2.99 -0.37
C PRO A 76 10.21 -1.72 0.16
N PHE A 77 9.06 -1.83 0.83
CA PHE A 77 8.37 -0.70 1.43
C PHE A 77 8.36 -0.72 2.97
N GLY A 78 9.13 -1.65 3.58
CA GLY A 78 9.34 -1.79 5.02
C GLY A 78 8.08 -2.01 5.88
N PRO A 79 8.23 -2.36 7.17
CA PRO A 79 7.16 -2.26 8.16
C PRO A 79 6.92 -0.80 8.62
N THR A 80 7.86 0.09 8.34
CA THR A 80 7.88 1.49 8.76
C THR A 80 8.10 2.39 7.55
N MET A 81 7.17 3.32 7.33
CA MET A 81 7.42 4.48 6.47
C MET A 81 8.64 5.22 7.02
N ALA A 82 9.50 5.73 6.13
CA ALA A 82 10.68 6.49 6.50
C ALA A 82 10.33 7.54 7.58
N PRO A 83 11.16 7.70 8.64
CA PRO A 83 10.94 8.74 9.63
C PRO A 83 10.85 10.09 8.92
N GLY A 84 9.86 10.87 9.31
CA GLY A 84 9.34 12.03 8.58
C GLY A 84 10.39 12.85 7.85
N SER A 85 10.08 13.25 6.62
CA SER A 85 10.68 14.48 6.10
C SER A 85 10.39 15.57 7.14
N PRO A 86 11.40 16.37 7.53
CA PRO A 86 11.18 17.45 8.48
C PRO A 86 10.02 18.28 7.99
N GLU A 87 9.04 18.40 8.89
CA GLU A 87 8.00 19.41 8.93
C GLU A 87 8.58 20.71 8.34
N THR A 88 8.21 21.02 7.09
CA THR A 88 8.22 22.42 6.68
C THR A 88 7.12 23.06 7.49
N ASP A 89 7.51 23.50 8.69
CA ASP A 89 6.82 24.50 9.46
C ASP A 89 6.42 25.59 8.48
N HIS A 90 5.14 25.62 8.13
CA HIS A 90 4.53 26.83 7.63
C HIS A 90 4.63 27.83 8.78
N VAL A 91 5.74 28.57 8.78
CA VAL A 91 5.89 29.84 9.47
C VAL A 91 4.74 30.70 8.96
N SER A 92 3.65 30.68 9.72
CA SER A 92 2.61 31.68 9.66
C SER A 92 3.16 32.94 10.32
N ASP A 93 4.01 33.65 9.58
CA ASP A 93 4.29 35.05 9.89
C ASP A 93 3.16 35.89 9.29
N GLN A 94 2.32 36.38 10.21
CA GLN A 94 1.57 37.65 10.21
C GLN A 94 0.63 37.97 9.03
#